data_AF-A0A7S0ZP64-F1
#
_entry.id   AF-A0A7S0ZP64-F1
#
_cell.length_a   1.000
_cell.length_b   1.000
_cell.length_c   1.000
_cell.angle_alpha   90.00
_cell.angle_beta   90.00
_cell.angle_gamma   90.00
#
_symmetry.space_group_name_H-M   'P 1'
#
loop_
_entity.id
_entity.type
_entity.pdbx_description
1 polymer ?
#
loop_
_entity_poly.entity_id
_entity_poly.type
_entity_poly.pdbx_seq_one_letter_code
_entity_poly.pdbx_strand_id
1 'polypeptide(L)'
;DLLLYRLEGASALQAVRIFRVSRILRVVRLIRVVRDLYIVLSTLTRSLQVVVGGAFMIFLFSSLFALLTLEFADTVDEYQWGSFLKSCLTFVQITSYDDHTNIVRQLVQDGKNQWFWLVYVLFTALTSIGICN
;
A
#
# COMPACT_ATOMS: atom_id res chain seq x y z
N ASP A 1 -37.26 -62.15 0.62
CA ASP A 1 -36.17 -61.62 -0.25
C ASP A 1 -36.47 -60.27 -0.91
N LEU A 2 -37.62 -60.08 -1.57
CA LEU A 2 -37.97 -58.80 -2.22
C LEU A 2 -38.10 -57.57 -1.28
N LEU A 3 -38.47 -57.77 -0.01
CA LEU A 3 -38.59 -56.68 0.97
C LEU A 3 -37.23 -56.19 1.50
N LEU A 4 -36.25 -57.08 1.64
CA LEU A 4 -34.90 -56.72 2.09
C LEU A 4 -34.16 -55.92 1.01
N TYR A 5 -34.29 -56.32 -0.26
CA TYR A 5 -33.71 -55.58 -1.40
C TYR A 5 -34.30 -54.17 -1.56
N ARG A 6 -35.60 -53.98 -1.24
CA ARG A 6 -36.23 -52.65 -1.25
C ARG A 6 -35.75 -51.75 -0.12
N LEU A 7 -35.48 -52.28 1.06
CA LEU A 7 -34.94 -51.52 2.20
C LEU A 7 -33.48 -51.12 1.95
N GLU A 8 -32.66 -52.04 1.43
CA GLU A 8 -31.29 -51.74 1.02
C GLU A 8 -31.25 -50.68 -0.09
N GLY A 9 -32.08 -50.82 -1.13
CA GLY A 9 -32.20 -49.81 -2.20
C GLY A 9 -32.69 -48.45 -1.71
N ALA A 10 -33.65 -48.42 -0.78
CA ALA A 10 -34.12 -47.17 -0.16
C ALA A 10 -33.02 -46.50 0.70
N SER A 11 -32.22 -47.29 1.43
CA SER A 11 -31.10 -46.78 2.23
C SER A 11 -29.96 -46.21 1.36
N ALA A 12 -29.67 -46.86 0.22
CA ALA A 12 -28.69 -46.39 -0.75
C ALA A 12 -29.14 -45.07 -1.41
N LEU A 13 -30.43 -44.93 -1.74
CA LEU A 13 -31.00 -43.68 -2.26
C LEU A 13 -30.95 -42.55 -1.23
N GLN A 14 -31.17 -42.86 0.04
CA GLN A 14 -31.03 -41.90 1.15
C GLN A 14 -29.56 -41.45 1.33
N ALA A 15 -28.61 -42.37 1.27
CA ALA A 15 -27.18 -42.07 1.37
C ALA A 15 -26.71 -41.14 0.25
N VAL A 16 -27.13 -41.37 -1.00
CA VAL A 16 -26.82 -40.48 -2.14
C VAL A 16 -27.44 -39.10 -1.94
N ARG A 17 -28.67 -39.02 -1.41
CA ARG A 17 -29.34 -37.75 -1.10
C ARG A 17 -28.57 -36.95 -0.04
N ILE A 18 -28.09 -37.61 1.03
CA ILE A 18 -27.26 -37.00 2.08
C ILE A 18 -25.92 -36.52 1.50
N PHE A 19 -25.29 -37.29 0.62
CA PHE A 19 -24.06 -36.91 -0.03
C PHE A 19 -24.22 -35.67 -0.94
N ARG A 20 -25.40 -35.47 -1.56
CA ARG A 20 -25.71 -34.22 -2.27
C ARG A 20 -25.83 -33.02 -1.32
N VAL A 21 -26.40 -33.22 -0.14
CA VAL A 21 -26.49 -32.20 0.91
C VAL A 21 -25.13 -31.84 1.51
N SER A 22 -24.13 -32.73 1.46
CA SER A 22 -22.75 -32.45 1.91
C SER A 22 -22.10 -31.22 1.24
N ARG A 23 -22.64 -30.76 0.11
CA ARG A 23 -22.22 -29.49 -0.53
C ARG A 23 -22.45 -28.28 0.39
N ILE A 24 -23.39 -28.34 1.34
CA ILE A 24 -23.55 -27.34 2.41
C ILE A 24 -22.26 -27.17 3.23
N LEU A 25 -21.47 -28.24 3.43
CA LEU A 25 -20.17 -28.14 4.12
C LEU A 25 -19.16 -27.27 3.36
N ARG A 26 -19.32 -27.11 2.04
CA ARG A 26 -18.52 -26.16 1.25
C ARG A 26 -19.01 -24.73 1.45
N VAL A 27 -20.33 -24.52 1.51
CA VAL A 27 -20.93 -23.21 1.80
C VAL A 27 -20.54 -22.71 3.20
N VAL A 28 -20.56 -23.59 4.20
CA VAL A 28 -20.10 -23.28 5.56
C VAL A 28 -18.62 -22.87 5.58
N ARG A 29 -17.77 -23.51 4.77
CA ARG A 29 -16.37 -23.10 4.60
C ARG A 29 -16.24 -21.71 3.97
N LEU A 30 -17.06 -21.39 2.97
CA LEU A 30 -17.05 -20.07 2.33
C LEU A 30 -17.41 -18.95 3.31
N ILE A 31 -18.44 -19.16 4.14
CA ILE A 31 -18.86 -18.20 5.19
C ILE A 31 -17.71 -17.93 6.17
N ARG A 32 -16.98 -18.98 6.56
CA ARG A 32 -15.81 -18.84 7.44
C ARG A 32 -14.70 -18.02 6.78
N VAL A 33 -14.36 -18.29 5.52
CA VAL A 33 -13.32 -17.55 4.78
C VAL A 33 -13.69 -16.06 4.65
N VAL A 34 -14.96 -15.75 4.35
CA VAL A 34 -15.44 -14.36 4.26
C VAL A 34 -15.35 -13.65 5.62
N ARG A 35 -15.73 -14.33 6.71
CA ARG A 35 -15.62 -13.76 8.07
C ARG A 35 -14.15 -13.52 8.46
N ASP A 36 -13.27 -14.46 8.16
CA ASP A 36 -11.85 -14.33 8.46
C ASP A 36 -11.22 -13.18 7.63
N LEU A 37 -11.61 -13.03 6.35
CA LEU A 37 -11.21 -11.89 5.50
C LEU A 37 -11.72 -10.55 6.05
N TYR A 38 -12.96 -10.50 6.56
CA TYR A 38 -13.52 -9.28 7.17
C TYR A 38 -12.71 -8.85 8.40
N ILE A 39 -12.30 -9.80 9.25
CA ILE A 39 -11.44 -9.49 10.40
C ILE A 39 -10.12 -8.88 9.93
N VAL A 40 -9.46 -9.48 8.94
CA VAL A 40 -8.22 -8.95 8.36
C VAL A 40 -8.43 -7.54 7.79
N LEU A 41 -9.48 -7.34 6.98
CA LEU A 41 -9.84 -6.03 6.44
C LEU A 41 -10.10 -5.00 7.55
N SER A 42 -10.80 -5.37 8.61
CA SER A 42 -11.08 -4.47 9.75
C SER A 42 -9.82 -4.08 10.53
N THR A 43 -8.84 -4.97 10.61
CA THR A 43 -7.52 -4.66 11.19
C THR A 43 -6.67 -3.80 10.27
N LEU A 44 -6.78 -4.02 8.95
CA LEU A 44 -6.13 -3.21 7.92
C LEU A 44 -6.65 -1.77 7.92
N THR A 45 -7.96 -1.57 7.97
CA THR A 45 -8.56 -0.22 8.00
C THR A 45 -8.16 0.54 9.26
N ARG A 46 -8.08 -0.13 10.41
CA ARG A 46 -7.58 0.48 11.64
C ARG A 46 -6.10 0.86 11.54
N SER A 47 -5.29 0.04 10.88
CA SER A 47 -3.89 0.35 10.61
C SER A 47 -3.75 1.50 9.61
N LEU A 48 -4.62 1.56 8.61
CA LEU A 48 -4.65 2.61 7.59
C LEU A 48 -4.91 3.99 8.20
N GLN A 49 -5.78 4.09 9.21
CA GLN A 49 -6.05 5.35 9.90
C GLN A 49 -4.78 5.96 10.53
N VAL A 50 -3.86 5.15 11.03
CA VAL A 50 -2.57 5.62 11.57
C VAL A 50 -1.66 6.10 10.45
N VAL A 51 -1.60 5.34 9.35
CA VAL A 51 -0.80 5.71 8.16
C VAL A 51 -1.23 7.04 7.55
N VAL A 52 -2.52 7.40 7.62
CA VAL A 52 -3.02 8.70 7.14
C VAL A 52 -2.34 9.88 7.86
N GLY A 53 -2.06 9.75 9.17
CA GLY A 53 -1.34 10.78 9.93
C GLY A 53 0.09 10.99 9.41
N GLY A 54 0.82 9.89 9.20
CA GLY A 54 2.16 9.93 8.60
C GLY A 54 2.15 10.46 7.17
N ALA A 55 1.18 10.06 6.36
CA ALA A 55 1.02 10.55 4.99
C ALA A 55 0.78 12.07 4.95
N PHE A 56 0.00 12.61 5.89
CA PHE A 56 -0.22 14.06 6.01
C PHE A 56 1.08 14.80 6.38
N MET A 57 1.88 14.24 7.28
CA MET A 57 3.22 14.80 7.62
C MET A 57 4.15 14.82 6.40
N ILE A 58 4.23 13.71 5.65
CA ILE A 58 5.02 13.65 4.40
C ILE A 58 4.54 14.72 3.42
N PHE A 59 3.22 14.88 3.26
CA PHE A 59 2.65 15.89 2.37
C PHE A 59 3.05 17.33 2.75
N LEU A 60 3.05 17.66 4.06
CA LEU A 60 3.48 18.98 4.54
C LEU A 60 4.97 19.24 4.26
N PHE A 61 5.85 18.31 4.63
CA PHE A 61 7.28 18.46 4.37
C PHE A 61 7.59 18.50 2.88
N SER A 62 7.01 17.59 2.08
CA SER A 62 7.18 17.62 0.62
C SER A 62 6.76 18.96 0.01
N SER A 63 5.69 19.59 0.51
CA SER A 63 5.24 20.89 0.01
C SER A 63 6.25 22.01 0.30
N LEU A 64 6.82 22.05 1.52
CA LEU A 64 7.81 23.06 1.89
C LEU A 64 9.10 22.91 1.08
N PHE A 65 9.60 21.70 0.96
CA PHE A 65 10.83 21.41 0.24
C PHE A 65 10.65 21.50 -1.28
N ALA A 66 9.47 21.20 -1.82
CA ALA A 66 9.13 21.43 -3.23
C ALA A 66 9.24 22.90 -3.63
N LEU A 67 8.73 23.81 -2.80
CA LEU A 67 8.85 25.24 -3.05
C LEU A 67 10.30 25.71 -2.99
N LEU A 68 11.08 25.21 -2.02
CA LEU A 68 12.53 25.48 -1.96
C LEU A 68 13.24 25.02 -3.22
N THR A 69 13.00 23.79 -3.69
CA THR A 69 13.69 23.32 -4.90
C THR A 69 13.27 24.10 -6.14
N LEU A 70 11.99 24.43 -6.30
CA LEU A 70 11.52 25.23 -7.44
C LEU A 70 12.14 26.63 -7.52
N GLU A 71 12.36 27.27 -6.37
CA GLU A 71 12.93 28.62 -6.31
C GLU A 71 14.45 28.63 -6.60
N PHE A 72 15.16 27.59 -6.16
CA PHE A 72 16.62 27.57 -6.16
C PHE A 72 17.26 26.63 -7.20
N ALA A 73 16.47 25.79 -7.86
CA ALA A 73 16.97 24.92 -8.92
C ALA A 73 16.93 25.64 -10.27
N ASP A 74 18.07 26.20 -10.69
CA ASP A 74 18.22 26.93 -11.95
C ASP A 74 18.07 26.05 -13.21
N THR A 75 18.51 24.79 -13.12
CA THR A 75 18.54 23.82 -14.24
C THR A 75 18.04 22.48 -13.76
N VAL A 76 16.76 22.22 -13.99
CA VAL A 76 16.14 20.98 -13.53
C VAL A 76 15.30 20.33 -14.62
N ASP A 77 15.31 19.00 -14.59
CA ASP A 77 14.48 18.18 -15.46
C ASP A 77 12.99 18.54 -15.29
N GLU A 78 12.37 18.97 -16.38
CA GLU A 78 10.97 19.37 -16.44
C GLU A 78 10.01 18.22 -16.07
N TYR A 79 10.47 16.97 -16.17
CA TYR A 79 9.72 15.81 -15.74
C TYR A 79 9.48 15.80 -14.22
N GLN A 80 10.51 16.10 -13.43
CA GLN A 80 10.47 16.00 -11.95
C GLN A 80 10.16 17.34 -11.29
N TRP A 81 10.69 18.44 -11.84
CA TRP A 81 10.65 19.76 -11.20
C TRP A 81 9.86 20.81 -12.00
N GLY A 82 9.22 20.42 -13.11
CA GLY A 82 8.51 21.39 -13.97
C GLY A 82 7.25 22.02 -13.36
N SER A 83 6.77 21.54 -12.21
CA SER A 83 5.65 22.17 -11.50
C SER A 83 5.67 21.88 -10.01
N PHE A 84 4.89 22.64 -9.24
CA PHE A 84 4.69 22.42 -7.80
C PHE A 84 4.25 20.98 -7.50
N LEU A 85 3.20 20.50 -8.18
CA LEU A 85 2.70 19.14 -7.94
C LEU A 85 3.71 18.06 -8.34
N LYS A 86 4.44 18.24 -9.45
CA LYS A 86 5.51 17.32 -9.86
C LYS A 86 6.60 17.25 -8.79
N SER A 87 7.07 18.41 -8.31
CA SER A 87 8.09 18.50 -7.26
C SER A 87 7.62 17.85 -5.95
N CYS A 88 6.36 18.06 -5.55
CA CYS A 88 5.77 17.39 -4.40
C CYS A 88 5.76 15.87 -4.57
N LEU A 89 5.38 15.36 -5.76
CA LEU A 89 5.41 13.92 -6.07
C LEU A 89 6.83 13.36 -6.07
N THR A 90 7.81 14.12 -6.57
CA THR A 90 9.23 13.77 -6.51
C THR A 90 9.71 13.66 -5.06
N PHE A 91 9.31 14.56 -4.16
CA PHE A 91 9.64 14.43 -2.73
C PHE A 91 8.96 13.23 -2.05
N VAL A 92 7.75 12.86 -2.47
CA VAL A 92 7.09 11.62 -2.04
C VAL A 92 7.85 10.38 -2.55
N GLN A 93 8.35 10.41 -3.79
CA GLN A 93 9.21 9.36 -4.36
C GLN A 93 10.53 9.24 -3.58
N ILE A 94 11.17 10.38 -3.28
CA ILE A 94 12.37 10.46 -2.45
C ILE A 94 12.14 9.83 -1.06
N THR A 95 11.00 10.12 -0.43
CA THR A 95 10.64 9.56 0.89
C THR A 95 10.51 8.02 0.83
N SER A 96 10.07 7.49 -0.32
CA SER A 96 10.00 6.05 -0.56
C SER A 96 11.36 5.42 -0.90
N TYR A 97 12.43 6.22 -0.91
CA TYR A 97 13.79 5.86 -1.33
C TYR A 97 13.89 5.35 -2.79
N ASP A 98 12.86 5.56 -3.60
CA ASP A 98 12.84 5.16 -5.00
C ASP A 98 13.59 6.18 -5.87
N ASP A 99 14.57 5.72 -6.64
CA ASP A 99 15.48 6.50 -7.50
C ASP A 99 16.07 7.81 -6.90
N HIS A 100 16.05 7.94 -5.57
CA HIS A 100 16.37 9.18 -4.85
C HIS A 100 17.79 9.69 -5.15
N THR A 101 18.75 8.79 -5.29
CA THR A 101 20.15 9.16 -5.56
C THR A 101 20.29 9.82 -6.92
N ASN A 102 19.55 9.35 -7.93
CA ASN A 102 19.59 9.92 -9.28
C ASN A 102 18.97 11.31 -9.30
N ILE A 103 17.80 11.47 -8.68
CA ILE A 103 17.08 12.75 -8.54
C ILE A 103 17.97 13.82 -7.87
N VAL A 104 18.59 13.47 -6.73
CA VAL A 104 19.46 14.42 -6.00
C VAL A 104 20.75 14.69 -6.76
N ARG A 105 21.29 13.68 -7.46
CA ARG A 105 22.49 13.86 -8.27
C ARG A 105 22.25 14.87 -9.40
N GLN A 106 21.09 14.82 -10.06
CA GLN A 106 20.72 15.78 -11.11
C GLN A 106 20.72 17.23 -10.59
N LEU A 107 20.29 17.46 -9.34
CA LEU A 107 20.31 18.80 -8.72
C LEU A 107 21.72 19.31 -8.38
N VAL A 108 22.68 18.40 -8.20
CA VAL A 108 24.02 18.73 -7.66
C VAL A 108 25.12 18.66 -8.72
N GLN A 109 24.92 17.87 -9.79
CA GLN A 109 25.96 17.53 -10.75
C GLN A 109 26.58 18.75 -11.46
N ASP A 110 25.83 19.84 -11.59
CA ASP A 110 26.29 21.09 -12.21
C ASP A 110 27.25 21.91 -11.31
N GLY A 111 27.53 21.45 -10.08
CA GLY A 111 28.52 22.04 -9.17
C GLY A 111 28.13 23.38 -8.53
N LYS A 112 27.18 24.11 -9.12
CA LYS A 112 26.66 25.38 -8.58
C LYS A 112 25.84 25.19 -7.30
N ASN A 113 25.17 24.05 -7.18
CA ASN A 113 24.09 23.81 -6.22
C ASN A 113 24.39 22.64 -5.26
N GLN A 114 25.65 22.47 -4.84
CA GLN A 114 26.06 21.35 -3.97
C GLN A 114 25.37 21.32 -2.60
N TRP A 115 24.90 22.48 -2.12
CA TRP A 115 24.20 22.58 -0.84
C TRP A 115 22.85 21.84 -0.83
N PHE A 116 22.27 21.49 -1.99
CA PHE A 116 21.06 20.66 -2.08
C PHE A 116 21.22 19.26 -1.46
N TRP A 117 22.43 18.72 -1.36
CA TRP A 117 22.66 17.48 -0.61
C TRP A 117 22.27 17.61 0.86
N LEU A 118 22.54 18.75 1.48
CA LEU A 118 22.20 18.99 2.89
C LEU A 118 20.68 19.10 3.06
N VAL A 119 20.02 19.77 2.13
CA VAL A 119 18.55 19.87 2.07
C VAL A 119 17.92 18.48 1.97
N TYR A 120 18.46 17.63 1.09
CA TYR A 120 18.03 16.25 0.91
C TYR A 120 18.23 15.39 2.17
N VAL A 121 19.41 15.46 2.81
CA VAL A 121 19.70 14.71 4.04
C VAL A 121 18.80 15.17 5.18
N LEU A 122 18.58 16.49 5.30
CA LEU A 122 17.67 17.05 6.30
C LEU A 122 16.22 16.58 6.07
N PHE A 123 15.75 16.66 4.82
CA PHE A 123 14.40 16.20 4.45
C PHE A 123 14.18 14.72 4.80
N THR A 124 15.09 13.85 4.38
CA THR A 124 14.98 12.40 4.62
C THR A 124 15.09 12.04 6.11
N ALA A 125 15.92 12.75 6.88
CA ALA A 125 15.98 12.58 8.32
C ALA A 125 14.66 12.99 8.99
N LEU A 126 14.09 14.15 8.63
CA LEU A 126 12.84 14.65 9.19
C LEU A 126 11.65 13.74 8.86
N THR A 127 11.52 13.31 7.60
CA THR A 127 10.43 12.41 7.19
C THR A 127 10.59 11.03 7.80
N SER A 128 11.81 10.49 7.90
CA SER A 128 12.06 9.22 8.57
C SER A 128 11.68 9.27 10.05
N ILE A 129 12.03 10.33 10.77
CA ILE A 129 11.63 10.51 12.18
C ILE A 129 10.11 10.65 12.29
N GLY A 130 9.49 11.43 11.39
CA GLY A 130 8.04 11.66 11.38
C GLY A 130 7.20 10.42 11.06
N ILE A 131 7.75 9.46 10.32
CA ILE A 131 7.08 8.17 10.02
C ILE A 131 7.28 7.16 11.15
N CYS A 132 8.43 7.18 11.82
CA CYS A 132 8.79 6.23 12.87
C CYS A 132 8.19 6.54 14.25
N ASN A 133 7.60 7.73 14.44
CA ASN A 133 7.00 8.18 15.70
C ASN A 133 5.47 8.15 15.63
#